data_AF-A0AA36DSS6-F1
#
_entry.id   AF-A0AA36DSS6-F1
#
_cell.length_a   1.000
_cell.length_b   1.000
_cell.length_c   1.000
_cell.angle_alpha   90.00
_cell.angle_beta   90.00
_cell.angle_gamma   90.00
#
_symmetry.space_group_name_H-M   'P 1'
#
loop_
_entity.id
_entity.type
_entity.pdbx_description
1 polymer ?
#
loop_
_entity_poly.entity_id
_entity_poly.type
_entity_poly.pdbx_seq_one_letter_code
_entity_poly.pdbx_strand_id
1 'polypeptide(L)'
;MRTLIFAIILSTSLSMALTLRKKPLCDMCEKFVENVDAVLEKGGDVAEAVEKFCKDDVPEILEDACDKIIAKNLKYIVEKLKEHDTPEEICSNISLCTTRSYADKPFITL
;
A
#
# COMPACT_ATOMS: atom_id res chain seq x y z
N MET A 1 22.52 -11.84 32.91
CA MET A 1 22.37 -10.53 32.21
C MET A 1 22.57 -10.65 30.70
N ARG A 2 23.61 -11.33 30.20
CA ARG A 2 23.80 -11.61 28.76
C ARG A 2 22.69 -12.50 28.15
N THR A 3 22.17 -13.47 28.91
CA THR A 3 21.05 -14.34 28.50
C THR A 3 19.70 -13.62 28.38
N LEU A 4 19.50 -12.53 29.14
CA LEU A 4 18.28 -11.72 29.07
C LEU A 4 18.23 -10.88 27.79
N ILE A 5 19.39 -10.43 27.31
CA ILE A 5 19.52 -9.65 26.06
C ILE A 5 19.15 -10.51 24.85
N PHE A 6 19.58 -11.79 24.81
CA PHE A 6 19.18 -12.71 23.73
C PHE A 6 17.67 -13.00 23.74
N ALA A 7 17.05 -13.14 24.92
CA ALA A 7 15.60 -13.32 25.03
C ALA A 7 14.81 -12.08 24.58
N ILE A 8 15.32 -10.88 24.87
CA ILE A 8 14.72 -9.62 24.39
C ILE A 8 14.82 -9.54 22.85
N ILE A 9 15.99 -9.83 22.27
CA ILE A 9 16.19 -9.82 20.81
C ILE A 9 15.28 -10.84 20.12
N LEU A 10 15.17 -12.07 20.66
CA LEU A 10 14.25 -13.11 20.19
C LEU A 10 12.78 -12.68 20.31
N SER A 11 12.40 -12.03 21.41
CA SER A 11 11.03 -11.54 21.62
C SER A 11 10.66 -10.37 20.71
N THR A 12 11.59 -9.46 20.42
CA THR A 12 11.37 -8.36 19.47
C THR A 12 11.31 -8.83 18.03
N SER A 13 11.99 -9.95 17.70
CA SER A 13 11.93 -10.57 16.36
C SER A 13 10.67 -11.41 16.13
N LEU A 14 9.97 -11.86 17.20
CA LEU A 14 8.70 -12.58 17.07
C LEU A 14 7.55 -11.66 16.60
N SER A 15 7.72 -10.35 16.76
CA SER A 15 6.80 -9.32 16.26
C SER A 15 7.01 -8.98 14.78
N MET A 16 7.91 -9.68 14.07
CA MET A 16 8.06 -9.46 12.64
C MET A 16 6.76 -9.89 11.97
N ALA A 17 6.03 -8.87 11.53
CA ALA A 17 4.67 -8.94 11.03
C ALA A 17 4.43 -10.18 10.15
N LEU A 18 3.26 -10.78 10.33
CA LEU A 18 2.66 -11.63 9.32
C LEU A 18 2.60 -10.82 8.03
N THR A 19 3.62 -10.91 7.16
CA THR A 19 3.59 -10.26 5.85
C THR A 19 2.59 -11.05 5.02
N LEU A 20 1.31 -10.71 5.14
CA LEU A 20 0.31 -11.06 4.14
C LEU A 20 0.92 -10.60 2.80
N ARG A 21 1.23 -11.55 1.92
CA ARG A 21 1.81 -11.22 0.62
C ARG A 21 0.71 -10.57 -0.21
N LYS A 22 0.58 -9.24 -0.08
CA LYS A 22 -0.34 -8.44 -0.87
C LYS A 22 0.07 -8.56 -2.34
N LYS A 23 -0.92 -8.49 -3.23
CA LYS A 23 -0.67 -8.44 -4.68
C LYS A 23 0.13 -7.17 -4.99
N PRO A 24 1.05 -7.18 -5.97
CA PRO A 24 1.86 -6.00 -6.29
C PRO A 24 1.06 -4.72 -6.52
N LEU A 25 -0.10 -4.81 -7.19
CA LEU A 25 -0.99 -3.66 -7.42
C LEU A 25 -1.65 -3.13 -6.13
N CYS A 26 -1.93 -4.01 -5.17
CA CYS A 26 -2.50 -3.63 -3.88
C CYS A 26 -1.43 -2.91 -3.04
N ASP A 27 -0.23 -3.48 -2.94
CA ASP A 27 0.91 -2.87 -2.23
C ASP A 27 1.28 -1.51 -2.83
N MET A 28 1.29 -1.39 -4.17
CA MET A 28 1.53 -0.13 -4.86
C MET A 28 0.45 0.92 -4.53
N CYS A 29 -0.82 0.52 -4.52
CA CYS A 29 -1.91 1.42 -4.18
C CYS A 29 -1.82 1.92 -2.74
N GLU A 30 -1.60 1.03 -1.78
CA GLU A 30 -1.57 1.40 -0.37
C GLU A 30 -0.42 2.36 -0.07
N LYS A 31 0.78 2.08 -0.59
CA LYS A 31 1.94 2.99 -0.49
C LYS A 31 1.66 4.35 -1.11
N PHE A 32 0.95 4.37 -2.23
CA PHE A 32 0.56 5.63 -2.84
C PHE A 32 -0.43 6.41 -1.95
N VAL A 33 -1.44 5.74 -1.40
CA VAL A 33 -2.41 6.37 -0.49
C VAL A 33 -1.71 6.91 0.77
N GLU A 34 -0.77 6.15 1.35
CA GLU A 34 0.07 6.60 2.47
C GLU A 34 0.89 7.85 2.12
N ASN A 35 1.47 7.89 0.91
CA ASN A 35 2.22 9.05 0.44
C ASN A 35 1.32 10.29 0.30
N VAL A 36 0.12 10.14 -0.28
CA VAL A 36 -0.85 11.24 -0.40
C VAL A 36 -1.26 11.76 0.96
N ASP A 37 -1.53 10.88 1.92
CA ASP A 37 -1.90 11.27 3.28
C ASP A 37 -0.80 12.12 3.93
N ALA A 38 0.46 11.65 3.87
CA ALA A 38 1.62 12.37 4.39
C ALA A 38 1.86 13.74 3.70
N VAL A 39 1.50 13.86 2.43
CA VAL A 39 1.58 15.12 1.68
C VAL A 39 0.48 16.09 2.10
N LEU A 40 -0.74 15.60 2.29
CA LEU A 40 -1.87 16.39 2.78
C LEU A 40 -1.62 16.92 4.20
N GLU A 41 -1.09 16.09 5.11
CA GLU A 41 -0.73 16.50 6.47
C GLU A 41 0.29 17.66 6.49
N LYS A 42 1.19 17.70 5.50
CA LYS A 42 2.23 18.73 5.36
C LYS A 42 1.78 19.93 4.51
N GLY A 43 0.57 19.89 3.94
CA GLY A 43 0.07 20.92 3.03
C GLY A 43 0.84 20.99 1.71
N GLY A 44 1.39 19.88 1.24
CA GLY A 44 2.15 19.80 -0.02
C GLY A 44 1.27 19.65 -1.26
N ASP A 45 1.90 19.67 -2.43
CA ASP A 45 1.23 19.44 -3.71
C ASP A 45 1.06 17.94 -4.00
N VAL A 46 -0.19 17.50 -4.05
CA VAL A 46 -0.54 16.11 -4.34
C VAL A 46 -0.21 15.73 -5.79
N ALA A 47 -0.28 16.66 -6.75
CA ALA A 47 0.07 16.37 -8.15
C ALA A 47 1.57 16.06 -8.29
N GLU A 48 2.41 16.82 -7.60
CA GLU A 48 3.86 16.57 -7.52
C GLU A 48 4.15 15.22 -6.84
N ALA A 49 3.40 14.88 -5.79
CA ALA A 49 3.54 13.60 -5.10
C ALA A 49 3.22 12.39 -5.99
N VAL A 50 2.22 12.51 -6.87
CA VAL A 50 1.90 11.47 -7.86
C VAL A 50 3.06 11.27 -8.82
N GLU A 51 3.51 12.35 -9.45
CA GLU A 51 4.60 12.30 -10.43
C GLU A 51 5.86 11.70 -9.83
N LYS A 52 6.21 12.13 -8.60
CA LYS A 52 7.37 11.62 -7.89
C LYS A 52 7.23 10.14 -7.52
N PHE A 53 6.10 9.73 -6.97
CA PHE A 53 5.85 8.33 -6.63
C PHE A 53 5.95 7.43 -7.86
N CYS A 54 5.32 7.82 -8.97
CA CYS A 54 5.34 7.03 -10.18
C CYS A 54 6.74 6.91 -10.79
N LYS A 55 7.59 7.93 -10.67
CA LYS A 55 8.99 7.89 -11.14
C LYS A 55 9.95 7.16 -10.21
N ASP A 56 9.78 7.32 -8.90
CA ASP A 56 10.77 6.87 -7.91
C ASP A 56 10.46 5.46 -7.37
N ASP A 57 9.18 5.09 -7.25
CA ASP A 57 8.73 3.88 -6.55
C ASP A 57 8.15 2.80 -7.48
N VAL A 58 8.04 3.08 -8.78
CA VAL A 58 7.47 2.18 -9.79
C VAL A 58 8.48 1.94 -10.92
N PRO A 59 8.60 0.72 -11.47
CA PRO A 59 9.49 0.47 -12.61
C PRO A 59 9.13 1.34 -13.82
N GLU A 60 10.15 1.83 -14.54
CA GLU A 60 10.01 2.75 -15.69
C GLU A 60 8.93 2.31 -16.71
N ILE A 61 8.86 1.00 -17.01
CA ILE A 61 7.87 0.43 -17.94
C ILE A 61 6.41 0.59 -17.48
N LEU A 62 6.19 0.89 -16.20
CA LEU A 62 4.87 1.06 -15.57
C LEU A 62 4.56 2.51 -15.19
N GLU A 63 5.48 3.46 -15.37
CA GLU A 63 5.26 4.89 -15.03
C GLU A 63 3.98 5.43 -15.66
N ASP A 64 3.83 5.21 -16.97
CA ASP A 64 2.69 5.65 -17.77
C ASP A 64 1.35 5.05 -17.28
N ALA A 65 1.40 3.82 -16.76
CA ALA A 65 0.25 3.13 -16.19
C ALA A 65 -0.05 3.64 -14.77
N CYS A 66 0.99 3.89 -13.97
CA CYS A 66 0.92 4.46 -12.63
C CYS A 66 0.19 5.80 -12.67
N ASP A 67 0.67 6.74 -13.49
CA ASP A 67 0.07 8.07 -13.63
C ASP A 67 -1.41 7.98 -14.02
N LYS A 68 -1.75 7.14 -15.00
CA LYS A 68 -3.13 6.98 -15.48
C LYS A 68 -4.05 6.37 -14.43
N ILE A 69 -3.58 5.38 -13.68
CA ILE A 69 -4.38 4.70 -12.65
C ILE A 69 -4.57 5.65 -11.46
N ILE A 70 -3.49 6.27 -11.00
CA ILE A 70 -3.50 7.11 -9.81
C ILE A 70 -4.23 8.42 -10.06
N ALA A 71 -3.93 9.15 -11.13
CA ALA A 71 -4.55 10.44 -11.40
C ALA A 71 -6.07 10.33 -11.56
N LYS A 72 -6.57 9.23 -12.13
CA LYS A 72 -8.02 8.96 -12.24
C LYS A 72 -8.69 8.72 -10.89
N ASN A 73 -7.98 8.14 -9.93
CA ASN A 73 -8.50 7.82 -8.60
C ASN A 73 -8.16 8.89 -7.55
N LEU A 74 -7.31 9.86 -7.88
CA LEU A 74 -6.76 10.82 -6.91
C LEU A 74 -7.82 11.60 -6.15
N LYS A 75 -8.83 12.10 -6.86
CA LYS A 75 -9.94 12.83 -6.23
C LYS A 75 -10.65 11.95 -5.18
N TYR A 76 -10.95 10.70 -5.53
CA TYR A 76 -11.58 9.75 -4.62
C TYR A 76 -10.68 9.46 -3.41
N ILE A 77 -9.38 9.21 -3.64
CA ILE A 77 -8.40 8.94 -2.57
C ILE A 77 -8.37 10.11 -1.57
N VAL A 78 -8.24 11.35 -2.06
CA VAL A 78 -8.21 12.55 -1.21
C VAL A 78 -9.51 12.74 -0.43
N GLU A 79 -10.66 12.46 -1.05
CA GLU A 79 -11.96 12.52 -0.36
C GLU A 79 -12.04 11.47 0.76
N LYS A 80 -11.57 10.24 0.50
CA LYS A 80 -11.62 9.15 1.49
C LYS A 80 -10.62 9.30 2.63
N LEU A 81 -9.45 9.86 2.37
CA LEU A 81 -8.51 10.21 3.44
C LEU A 81 -9.11 11.26 4.40
N LYS A 82 -9.91 12.20 3.90
CA LYS A 82 -10.65 13.16 4.76
C LYS A 82 -11.75 12.51 5.60
N GLU A 83 -12.25 11.36 5.17
CA GLU A 83 -13.21 10.53 5.91
C GLU A 83 -12.51 9.57 6.90
N HIS A 84 -11.17 9.59 6.94
CA HIS A 84 -10.33 8.71 7.75
C HIS A 84 -10.39 7.22 7.37
N ASP A 85 -10.74 6.92 6.12
CA ASP A 85 -10.65 5.55 5.58
C ASP A 85 -9.18 5.10 5.51
N THR A 86 -8.93 3.81 5.76
CA THR A 86 -7.58 3.25 5.72
C THR A 86 -7.09 3.04 4.27
N PRO A 87 -5.77 2.98 4.02
CA PRO A 87 -5.23 2.67 2.69
C PRO A 87 -5.80 1.38 2.09
N GLU A 88 -5.96 0.33 2.89
CA GLU A 88 -6.51 -0.95 2.43
C GLU A 88 -7.98 -0.84 2.01
N GLU A 89 -8.81 -0.10 2.74
CA GLU A 89 -10.21 0.15 2.39
C GLU A 89 -10.34 0.97 1.11
N ILE A 90 -9.57 2.05 1.00
CA ILE A 90 -9.52 2.91 -0.19
C ILE A 90 -9.13 2.08 -1.42
N CYS A 91 -8.03 1.32 -1.31
CA CYS A 91 -7.51 0.51 -2.40
C CYS A 91 -8.40 -0.68 -2.76
N SER A 92 -9.17 -1.20 -1.81
CA SER A 92 -10.17 -2.24 -2.06
C SER A 92 -11.37 -1.68 -2.81
N ASN A 93 -11.83 -0.47 -2.45
CA ASN A 93 -12.98 0.16 -3.09
C ASN A 93 -12.72 0.54 -4.55
N ILE A 94 -11.46 0.81 -4.93
CA ILE A 94 -11.05 1.01 -6.34
C ILE A 94 -10.54 -0.28 -7.00
N SER A 95 -10.77 -1.44 -6.37
CA SER A 95 -10.46 -2.79 -6.90
C SER A 95 -8.98 -3.07 -7.17
N LEU A 96 -8.05 -2.31 -6.57
CA LEU A 96 -6.61 -2.57 -6.65
C LEU A 96 -6.16 -3.57 -5.57
N CYS A 97 -6.84 -3.56 -4.43
CA CYS A 97 -6.79 -4.63 -3.44
C CYS A 97 -8.00 -5.55 -3.64
N THR A 98 -7.72 -6.85 -3.76
CA THR A 98 -8.76 -7.88 -3.69
C THR A 98 -8.45 -8.76 -2.51
N THR A 99 -9.46 -9.06 -1.69
CA THR A 99 -9.35 -9.98 -0.57
C THR A 99 -9.14 -11.44 -0.99
N ARG A 100 -8.99 -11.70 -2.30
CA ARG A 100 -8.69 -13.04 -2.80
C ARG A 100 -7.20 -13.33 -2.67
N SER A 101 -6.83 -13.76 -1.46
CA SER A 101 -5.65 -14.56 -1.24
C SER A 101 -5.67 -15.74 -2.23
N TYR A 102 -4.62 -15.89 -3.04
CA TYR A 102 -4.45 -17.07 -3.89
C TYR A 102 -4.19 -18.34 -3.04
N ALA A 103 -4.08 -18.21 -1.72
CA ALA A 103 -4.08 -19.34 -0.79
C ALA A 103 -5.48 -19.96 -0.57
N ASP A 104 -6.57 -19.29 -0.98
CA ASP A 104 -7.96 -19.75 -0.76
C ASP A 104 -8.70 -20.09 -2.05
N LYS A 105 -8.00 -20.65 -3.06
CA LYS A 105 -8.70 -21.38 -4.11
C LYS A 105 -8.74 -22.86 -3.67
N PRO A 106 -9.90 -23.44 -3.31
CA PRO A 106 -10.00 -24.89 -3.34
C PRO A 106 -9.57 -25.33 -4.73
N PHE A 107 -8.69 -26.32 -4.80
CA PHE A 107 -8.35 -27.02 -6.03
C PHE A 107 -9.67 -27.60 -6.59
N ILE A 108 -10.35 -26.82 -7.42
CA ILE A 108 -11.49 -27.31 -8.18
C ILE A 108 -10.88 -28.20 -9.26
N THR A 109 -10.89 -29.49 -8.96
CA THR A 109 -11.09 -30.62 -9.86
C THR A 109 -11.23 -30.25 -11.35
N LEU A 110 -10.25 -30.68 -12.13
CA LEU A 110 -10.42 -31.20 -13.48
C LEU A 110 -9.67 -32.53 -13.57
#